data_AF-A0A073J8A0-F1
#
_entry.id   AF-A0A073J8A0-F1
#
_cell.length_a   1.000
_cell.length_b   1.000
_cell.length_c   1.000
_cell.angle_alpha   90.00
_cell.angle_beta   90.00
_cell.angle_gamma   90.00
#
_symmetry.space_group_name_H-M   'P 1'
#
loop_
_entity.id
_entity.type
_entity.pdbx_description
1 polymer ?
#
loop_
_entity_poly.entity_id
_entity_poly.type
_entity_poly.pdbx_seq_one_letter_code
_entity_poly.pdbx_strand_id
1 'polypeptide(L)'
;MTNSLRALAFLIRFLMQWAALAFFAVAALGLLGATLLAASGRLPWVDLPLTWNGTPVPEAGMYAQIALTVFALCLCFFLPSARRTMQLETAHRDFSINMTDIARAYGAVHAADRGDAFRFSTEFDSVRERLAYLRDHPDLSSLEPALLEVAAQMSHISRELAEVYSDERVNRARSFLEQRQYEVEQFNNRLDHAKSVSAEFRHWLTNIELEEAVAAAQLDRLRAEMREVLPELGLETFVATDNTVTKMVPKAAE
;
A
#
# COMPACT_ATOMS: atom_id res chain seq x y z
N MET A 1 -14.92 3.31 -23.02
CA MET A 1 -13.77 2.72 -23.75
C MET A 1 -12.48 2.58 -22.93
N THR A 2 -12.31 3.28 -21.80
CA THR A 2 -11.09 3.22 -20.97
C THR A 2 -11.02 1.96 -20.06
N ASN A 3 -12.15 1.44 -19.61
CA ASN A 3 -12.18 0.26 -18.72
C ASN A 3 -11.84 -1.06 -19.42
N SER A 4 -12.25 -1.25 -20.68
CA SER A 4 -11.95 -2.46 -21.46
C SER A 4 -10.46 -2.58 -21.79
N LEU A 5 -9.79 -1.46 -22.11
CA LEU A 5 -8.35 -1.41 -22.34
C LEU A 5 -7.55 -1.74 -21.08
N ARG A 6 -7.99 -1.24 -19.91
CA ARG A 6 -7.36 -1.58 -18.62
C ARG A 6 -7.52 -3.06 -18.29
N ALA A 7 -8.74 -3.60 -18.43
CA ALA A 7 -9.01 -5.02 -18.20
C ALA A 7 -8.17 -5.93 -19.10
N LEU A 8 -8.04 -5.58 -20.39
CA LEU A 8 -7.18 -6.29 -21.33
C LEU A 8 -5.70 -6.23 -20.91
N ALA A 9 -5.20 -5.05 -20.50
CA ALA A 9 -3.83 -4.90 -20.04
C ALA A 9 -3.54 -5.72 -18.77
N PHE A 10 -4.48 -5.78 -17.82
CA PHE A 10 -4.36 -6.64 -16.64
C PHE A 10 -4.30 -8.12 -17.01
N LEU A 11 -5.17 -8.57 -17.91
CA LEU A 11 -5.22 -9.95 -18.38
C LEU A 11 -3.92 -10.34 -19.11
N ILE A 12 -3.40 -9.46 -19.97
CA ILE A 12 -2.12 -9.67 -20.66
C ILE A 12 -0.97 -9.78 -19.64
N ARG A 13 -0.90 -8.87 -18.67
CA ARG A 13 0.13 -8.90 -17.62
C ARG A 13 0.07 -10.18 -16.81
N PHE A 14 -1.13 -10.62 -16.44
CA PHE A 14 -1.35 -11.87 -15.71
C PHE A 14 -0.87 -13.09 -16.50
N LEU A 15 -1.30 -13.22 -17.77
CA LEU A 15 -0.89 -14.31 -18.65
C LEU A 15 0.62 -14.34 -18.84
N MET A 16 1.24 -13.17 -19.09
CA MET A 16 2.68 -13.07 -19.32
C MET A 16 3.48 -13.44 -18.08
N GLN A 17 3.01 -13.04 -16.89
CA GLN A 17 3.61 -13.42 -15.62
C GLN A 17 3.51 -14.92 -15.35
N TRP A 18 2.38 -15.55 -15.67
CA TRP A 18 2.18 -16.98 -15.46
C TRP A 18 3.02 -17.80 -16.45
N ALA A 19 3.03 -17.40 -17.72
CA ALA A 19 3.88 -17.99 -18.75
C ALA A 19 5.37 -17.92 -18.38
N ALA A 20 5.84 -16.77 -17.86
CA ALA A 20 7.23 -16.63 -17.42
C ALA A 20 7.58 -17.58 -16.26
N LEU A 21 6.72 -17.75 -15.25
CA LEU A 21 6.98 -18.71 -14.17
C LEU A 21 6.99 -20.15 -14.67
N ALA A 22 6.00 -20.51 -15.48
CA ALA A 22 5.91 -21.84 -16.04
C ALA A 22 7.18 -22.17 -16.84
N PHE A 23 7.65 -21.21 -17.65
CA PHE A 23 8.89 -21.35 -18.40
C PHE A 23 10.10 -21.58 -17.48
N PHE A 24 10.30 -20.75 -16.45
CA PHE A 24 11.42 -20.90 -15.50
C PHE A 24 11.34 -22.21 -14.71
N ALA A 25 10.14 -22.62 -14.28
CA ALA A 25 9.95 -23.86 -13.54
C ALA A 25 10.25 -25.09 -14.41
N VAL A 26 9.79 -25.11 -15.67
CA VAL A 26 10.09 -26.17 -16.62
C VAL A 26 11.59 -26.22 -16.94
N ALA A 27 12.22 -25.06 -17.15
CA ALA A 27 13.67 -24.99 -17.38
C ALA A 27 14.47 -25.50 -16.18
N ALA A 28 14.10 -25.13 -14.95
CA ALA A 28 14.75 -25.61 -13.73
C ALA A 28 14.58 -27.14 -13.54
N LEU A 29 13.38 -27.67 -13.80
CA LEU A 29 13.12 -29.12 -13.78
C LEU A 29 13.93 -29.85 -14.86
N GLY A 30 14.04 -29.28 -16.06
CA GLY A 30 14.85 -29.82 -17.14
C GLY A 30 16.34 -29.87 -16.77
N LEU A 31 16.87 -28.79 -16.22
CA LEU A 31 18.25 -28.73 -15.71
C LEU A 31 18.50 -29.75 -14.60
N LEU A 32 17.60 -29.83 -13.61
CA LEU A 32 17.68 -30.81 -12.53
C LEU A 32 17.68 -32.23 -13.10
N GLY A 33 16.75 -32.56 -14.01
CA GLY A 33 16.67 -33.85 -14.66
C GLY A 33 17.93 -34.20 -15.45
N ALA A 34 18.47 -33.27 -16.24
CA ALA A 34 19.72 -33.45 -16.97
C ALA A 34 20.90 -33.74 -16.02
N THR A 35 20.91 -33.12 -14.84
CA THR A 35 21.98 -33.25 -13.84
C THR A 35 21.88 -34.57 -13.07
N LEU A 36 20.66 -35.01 -12.75
CA LEU A 36 20.43 -36.34 -12.19
C LEU A 36 20.77 -37.45 -13.19
N LEU A 37 20.41 -37.27 -14.46
CA LEU A 37 20.74 -38.24 -15.51
C LEU A 37 22.25 -38.32 -15.74
N ALA A 38 22.94 -37.18 -15.75
CA ALA A 38 24.41 -37.13 -15.82
C ALA A 38 25.07 -37.77 -14.59
N ALA A 39 24.55 -37.50 -13.39
CA ALA A 39 25.01 -38.12 -12.16
C ALA A 39 24.80 -39.65 -12.13
N SER A 40 23.71 -40.15 -12.75
CA SER A 40 23.46 -41.59 -12.91
C SER A 40 24.24 -42.25 -14.06
N GLY A 41 25.10 -41.49 -14.75
CA GLY A 41 25.92 -41.98 -15.86
C GLY A 41 25.15 -42.26 -17.16
N ARG A 42 23.88 -41.83 -17.25
CA ARG A 42 23.03 -42.04 -18.44
C ARG A 42 23.21 -40.96 -19.50
N LEU A 43 23.66 -39.77 -19.11
CA LEU A 43 23.99 -38.66 -20.00
C LEU A 43 25.44 -38.23 -19.73
N PRO A 44 26.21 -37.84 -20.76
CA PRO A 44 27.50 -37.19 -20.52
C PRO A 44 27.27 -35.83 -19.85
N TRP A 45 28.21 -35.45 -18.98
CA TRP A 45 28.27 -34.08 -18.46
C TRP A 45 28.56 -33.10 -19.59
N VAL A 46 28.17 -31.83 -19.40
CA VAL A 46 28.54 -30.75 -20.33
C VAL A 46 30.06 -30.66 -20.40
N ASP A 47 30.62 -30.63 -21.61
CA ASP A 47 32.05 -30.40 -21.81
C ASP A 47 32.33 -28.90 -21.91
N LEU A 48 33.20 -28.40 -21.03
CA LEU A 48 33.54 -26.98 -20.94
C LEU A 48 35.07 -26.85 -20.81
N PRO A 49 35.79 -26.49 -21.88
CA PRO A 49 37.24 -26.33 -21.84
C PRO A 49 37.61 -25.02 -21.14
N LEU A 50 37.74 -25.08 -19.81
CA LEU A 50 38.11 -23.95 -18.96
C LEU A 50 39.57 -24.07 -18.51
N THR A 51 40.36 -23.03 -18.71
CA THR A 51 41.73 -22.93 -18.18
C THR A 51 41.80 -21.82 -17.13
N TRP A 52 42.47 -22.09 -16.01
CA TRP A 52 42.75 -21.11 -14.97
C TRP A 52 44.26 -20.96 -14.83
N ASN A 53 44.78 -19.76 -15.08
CA ASN A 53 46.21 -19.47 -15.03
C ASN A 53 47.08 -20.45 -15.84
N GLY A 54 46.62 -20.82 -17.04
CA GLY A 54 47.32 -21.76 -17.93
C GLY A 54 47.19 -23.24 -17.57
N THR A 55 46.55 -23.59 -16.45
CA THR A 55 46.23 -24.98 -16.10
C THR A 55 44.79 -25.33 -16.47
N PRO A 56 44.52 -26.46 -17.15
CA PRO A 56 43.15 -26.88 -17.42
C PRO A 56 42.46 -27.25 -16.10
N VAL A 57 41.23 -26.76 -15.92
CA VAL A 57 40.41 -27.11 -14.76
C VAL A 57 39.71 -28.43 -15.05
N PRO A 58 40.00 -29.51 -14.30
CA PRO A 58 39.33 -30.79 -14.51
C PRO A 58 37.84 -30.67 -14.21
N GLU A 59 37.01 -31.31 -15.03
CA GLU A 59 35.55 -31.42 -14.82
C GLU A 59 34.83 -30.07 -14.69
N ALA A 60 35.37 -29.01 -15.32
CA ALA A 60 34.80 -27.66 -15.26
C ALA A 60 33.32 -27.61 -15.67
N GLY A 61 32.93 -28.42 -16.65
CA GLY A 61 31.55 -28.49 -17.11
C GLY A 61 30.60 -29.18 -16.12
N MET A 62 31.08 -30.16 -15.35
CA MET A 62 30.31 -30.75 -14.24
C MET A 62 29.98 -29.68 -13.17
N TYR A 63 31.01 -28.92 -12.74
CA TYR A 63 30.81 -27.85 -11.76
C TYR A 63 29.87 -26.76 -12.28
N ALA A 64 30.02 -26.36 -13.56
CA ALA A 64 29.16 -25.37 -14.19
C ALA A 64 27.69 -25.84 -14.26
N GLN A 65 27.47 -27.10 -14.65
CA GLN A 65 26.13 -27.68 -14.71
C GLN A 65 25.48 -27.72 -13.32
N ILE A 66 26.18 -28.24 -12.30
CA ILE A 66 25.67 -28.28 -10.93
C ILE A 66 25.37 -26.87 -10.41
N ALA A 67 26.29 -25.92 -10.58
CA ALA A 67 26.10 -24.54 -10.14
C ALA A 67 24.88 -23.89 -10.81
N LEU A 68 24.71 -24.08 -12.12
CA LEU A 68 23.56 -23.56 -12.87
C LEU A 68 22.24 -24.17 -12.37
N THR A 69 22.23 -25.45 -12.03
CA THR A 69 21.02 -26.12 -11.53
C THR A 69 20.62 -25.65 -10.15
N VAL A 70 21.59 -25.52 -9.23
CA VAL A 70 21.36 -24.96 -7.90
C VAL A 70 20.85 -23.52 -8.02
N PHE A 71 21.47 -22.72 -8.88
CA PHE A 71 21.04 -21.34 -9.14
C PHE A 71 19.59 -21.27 -9.67
N ALA A 72 19.24 -22.11 -10.65
CA ALA A 72 17.88 -22.18 -11.20
C ALA A 72 16.85 -22.56 -10.13
N LEU A 73 17.17 -23.53 -9.25
CA LEU A 73 16.30 -23.93 -8.15
C LEU A 73 16.10 -22.80 -7.13
N CYS A 74 17.18 -22.12 -6.74
CA CYS A 74 17.10 -20.94 -5.86
C CYS A 74 16.20 -19.85 -6.45
N LEU A 75 16.32 -19.59 -7.76
CA LEU A 75 15.48 -18.60 -8.45
C LEU A 75 14.00 -19.01 -8.43
N CYS A 76 13.69 -20.30 -8.59
CA CYS A 76 12.32 -20.82 -8.47
C CYS A 76 11.73 -20.63 -7.07
N PHE A 77 12.53 -20.68 -6.00
CA PHE A 77 12.05 -20.37 -4.64
C PHE A 77 11.87 -18.87 -4.40
N PHE A 78 12.72 -18.02 -5.00
CA PHE A 78 12.69 -16.57 -4.76
C PHE A 78 11.58 -15.85 -5.55
N LEU A 79 11.29 -16.28 -6.79
CA LEU A 79 10.31 -15.65 -7.68
C LEU A 79 8.88 -15.56 -7.11
N PRO A 80 8.31 -16.62 -6.49
CA PRO A 80 6.98 -16.55 -5.86
C PRO A 80 6.95 -15.58 -4.67
N SER A 81 8.02 -15.54 -3.87
CA SER A 81 8.13 -14.67 -2.69
C SER A 81 8.17 -13.19 -3.10
N ALA A 82 9.02 -12.83 -4.07
CA ALA A 82 9.12 -11.46 -4.58
C ALA A 82 7.81 -10.96 -5.18
N ARG A 83 7.03 -11.84 -5.85
CA ARG A 83 5.70 -11.52 -6.36
C ARG A 83 4.70 -11.24 -5.26
N ARG A 84 4.69 -12.06 -4.21
CA ARG A 84 3.81 -11.87 -3.05
C ARG A 84 4.07 -10.52 -2.38
N THR A 85 5.33 -10.15 -2.19
CA THR A 85 5.71 -8.86 -1.59
C THR A 85 5.27 -7.68 -2.47
N MET A 86 5.51 -7.74 -3.79
CA MET A 86 5.10 -6.68 -4.72
C MET A 86 3.56 -6.55 -4.82
N GLN A 87 2.84 -7.67 -4.72
CA GLN A 87 1.38 -7.67 -4.66
C GLN A 87 0.87 -7.04 -3.36
N LEU A 88 1.52 -7.31 -2.22
CA LEU A 88 1.16 -6.70 -0.94
C LEU A 88 1.43 -5.18 -0.94
N GLU A 89 2.55 -4.74 -1.52
CA GLU A 89 2.87 -3.31 -1.65
C GLU A 89 1.89 -2.59 -2.60
N THR A 90 1.52 -3.23 -3.72
CA THR A 90 0.55 -2.66 -4.66
C THR A 90 -0.86 -2.67 -4.06
N ALA A 91 -1.25 -3.74 -3.38
CA ALA A 91 -2.53 -3.84 -2.68
C ALA A 91 -2.64 -2.79 -1.56
N HIS A 92 -1.56 -2.52 -0.84
CA HIS A 92 -1.54 -1.47 0.18
C HIS A 92 -1.64 -0.05 -0.42
N ARG A 93 -1.26 0.13 -1.69
CA ARG A 93 -1.42 1.38 -2.45
C ARG A 93 -2.80 1.50 -3.13
N ASP A 94 -3.40 0.39 -3.54
CA ASP A 94 -4.79 0.33 -4.03
C ASP A 94 -5.82 0.43 -2.89
N PHE A 95 -5.45 0.03 -1.67
CA PHE A 95 -6.30 0.12 -0.49
C PHE A 95 -6.48 1.55 0.04
N SER A 96 -5.75 2.55 -0.49
CA SER A 96 -6.27 3.92 -0.53
C SER A 96 -7.36 3.98 -1.60
N ILE A 97 -8.47 3.32 -1.28
CA ILE A 97 -9.82 3.51 -1.81
C ILE A 97 -9.92 4.88 -2.49
N ASN A 98 -10.03 4.86 -3.81
CA ASN A 98 -10.24 6.07 -4.57
C ASN A 98 -11.61 6.63 -4.17
N MET A 99 -11.63 7.75 -3.43
CA MET A 99 -12.85 8.43 -2.95
C MET A 99 -13.90 8.59 -4.06
N THR A 100 -13.44 8.69 -5.31
CA THR A 100 -14.26 8.76 -6.53
C THR A 100 -15.12 7.50 -6.78
N ASP A 101 -14.62 6.30 -6.49
CA ASP A 101 -15.35 5.05 -6.70
C ASP A 101 -16.34 4.78 -5.57
N ILE A 102 -16.02 5.19 -4.33
CA ILE A 102 -17.01 5.24 -3.24
C ILE A 102 -18.10 6.25 -3.56
N ALA A 103 -17.75 7.48 -3.97
CA ALA A 103 -18.73 8.51 -4.31
C ALA A 103 -19.64 8.08 -5.48
N ARG A 104 -19.10 7.35 -6.47
CA ARG A 104 -19.88 6.82 -7.59
C ARG A 104 -20.79 5.67 -7.18
N ALA A 105 -20.30 4.73 -6.36
CA ALA A 105 -21.12 3.63 -5.84
C ALA A 105 -22.23 4.16 -4.92
N TYR A 106 -21.90 5.11 -4.05
CA TYR A 106 -22.83 5.79 -3.16
C TYR A 106 -23.88 6.59 -3.95
N GLY A 107 -23.45 7.31 -4.99
CA GLY A 107 -24.35 8.04 -5.90
C GLY A 107 -25.29 7.12 -6.70
N ALA A 108 -24.80 5.97 -7.16
CA ALA A 108 -25.61 5.00 -7.91
C ALA A 108 -26.69 4.35 -7.04
N VAL A 109 -26.36 3.97 -5.80
CA VAL A 109 -27.32 3.43 -4.84
C VAL A 109 -28.37 4.48 -4.47
N HIS A 110 -27.97 5.73 -4.21
CA HIS A 110 -28.91 6.81 -3.88
C HIS A 110 -29.76 7.29 -5.06
N ALA A 111 -29.29 7.16 -6.30
CA ALA A 111 -30.09 7.46 -7.48
C ALA A 111 -31.20 6.42 -7.71
N ALA A 112 -30.91 5.14 -7.42
CA ALA A 112 -31.93 4.09 -7.43
C ALA A 112 -32.95 4.27 -6.29
N ASP A 113 -32.47 4.59 -5.08
CA ASP A 113 -33.33 4.73 -3.89
C ASP A 113 -34.26 5.97 -3.95
N ARG A 114 -33.79 7.08 -4.56
CA ARG A 114 -34.66 8.22 -4.88
C ARG A 114 -35.70 7.92 -5.96
N GLY A 115 -35.50 6.90 -6.80
CA GLY A 115 -36.51 6.48 -7.78
C GLY A 115 -37.62 5.67 -7.12
N ASP A 116 -37.26 4.78 -6.19
CA ASP A 116 -38.20 3.82 -5.62
C ASP A 116 -39.08 4.42 -4.51
N ALA A 117 -38.56 5.28 -3.62
CA ALA A 117 -39.36 5.89 -2.55
C ALA A 117 -40.56 6.74 -3.08
N PHE A 118 -40.39 7.45 -4.21
CA PHE A 118 -41.46 8.23 -4.85
C PHE A 118 -42.35 7.39 -5.80
N ARG A 119 -41.89 6.23 -6.25
CA ARG A 119 -42.73 5.27 -6.98
C ARG A 119 -43.74 4.62 -6.05
N PHE A 120 -43.37 4.28 -4.82
CA PHE A 120 -44.31 3.68 -3.86
C PHE A 120 -45.54 4.57 -3.60
N SER A 121 -45.40 5.88 -3.39
CA SER A 121 -46.56 6.76 -3.16
C SER A 121 -47.51 6.84 -4.37
N THR A 122 -46.96 6.92 -5.58
CA THR A 122 -47.74 7.01 -6.82
C THR A 122 -48.47 5.69 -7.12
N GLU A 123 -47.80 4.55 -6.89
CA GLU A 123 -48.40 3.22 -7.01
C GLU A 123 -49.46 2.98 -5.91
N PHE A 124 -49.28 3.54 -4.71
CA PHE A 124 -50.28 3.43 -3.63
C PHE A 124 -51.54 4.23 -3.89
N ASP A 125 -51.43 5.43 -4.46
CA ASP A 125 -52.61 6.22 -4.86
C ASP A 125 -53.35 5.58 -6.05
N SER A 126 -52.63 4.98 -7.00
CA SER A 126 -53.25 4.24 -8.12
C SER A 126 -54.00 2.98 -7.62
N VAL A 127 -53.47 2.31 -6.60
CA VAL A 127 -54.14 1.18 -5.93
C VAL A 127 -55.34 1.65 -5.11
N ARG A 128 -55.26 2.78 -4.40
CA ARG A 128 -56.38 3.39 -3.66
C ARG A 128 -57.54 3.74 -4.60
N GLU A 129 -57.26 4.36 -5.73
CA GLU A 129 -58.26 4.70 -6.76
C GLU A 129 -58.93 3.44 -7.33
N ARG A 130 -58.14 2.38 -7.59
CA ARG A 130 -58.66 1.09 -8.04
C ARG A 130 -59.53 0.39 -6.99
N LEU A 131 -59.17 0.46 -5.70
CA LEU A 131 -59.98 -0.09 -4.62
C LEU A 131 -61.31 0.67 -4.45
N ALA A 132 -61.29 2.01 -4.57
CA ALA A 132 -62.50 2.83 -4.55
C ALA A 132 -63.43 2.48 -5.72
N TYR A 133 -62.88 2.32 -6.93
CA TYR A 133 -63.63 1.87 -8.10
C TYR A 133 -64.26 0.47 -7.91
N LEU A 134 -63.52 -0.48 -7.33
CA LEU A 134 -64.02 -1.84 -7.06
C LEU A 134 -65.10 -1.88 -5.97
N ARG A 135 -65.04 -0.98 -4.97
CA ARG A 135 -66.06 -0.83 -3.93
C ARG A 135 -67.39 -0.33 -4.48
N ASP A 136 -67.34 0.64 -5.39
CA ASP A 136 -68.53 1.34 -5.89
C ASP A 136 -69.18 0.60 -7.08
N HIS A 137 -68.63 -0.58 -7.47
CA HIS A 137 -69.13 -1.40 -8.56
C HIS A 137 -70.29 -2.32 -8.12
N PRO A 138 -71.46 -2.29 -8.80
CA PRO A 138 -72.71 -2.90 -8.31
C PRO A 138 -72.65 -4.42 -8.10
N ASP A 139 -71.83 -5.13 -8.88
CA ASP A 139 -71.70 -6.61 -8.83
C ASP A 139 -70.63 -7.14 -7.86
N LEU A 140 -69.85 -6.26 -7.22
CA LEU A 140 -68.66 -6.62 -6.42
C LEU A 140 -68.78 -6.22 -4.94
N SER A 141 -69.98 -5.78 -4.51
CA SER A 141 -70.30 -5.33 -3.15
C SER A 141 -70.06 -6.36 -2.04
N SER A 142 -69.87 -7.64 -2.37
CA SER A 142 -69.56 -8.72 -1.42
C SER A 142 -68.07 -8.83 -1.04
N LEU A 143 -67.18 -8.07 -1.68
CA LEU A 143 -65.72 -8.08 -1.44
C LEU A 143 -65.26 -7.12 -0.32
N GLU A 144 -66.19 -6.53 0.42
CA GLU A 144 -65.93 -5.52 1.45
C GLU A 144 -64.85 -5.93 2.48
N PRO A 145 -64.80 -7.17 3.01
CA PRO A 145 -63.76 -7.57 3.98
C PRO A 145 -62.34 -7.61 3.39
N ALA A 146 -62.20 -8.08 2.15
CA ALA A 146 -60.90 -8.15 1.48
C ALA A 146 -60.38 -6.76 1.10
N LEU A 147 -61.28 -5.85 0.74
CA LEU A 147 -60.93 -4.46 0.45
C LEU A 147 -60.45 -3.73 1.73
N LEU A 148 -61.11 -3.98 2.86
CA LEU A 148 -60.73 -3.43 4.16
C LEU A 148 -59.40 -3.99 4.67
N GLU A 149 -59.12 -5.27 4.41
CA GLU A 149 -57.83 -5.89 4.76
C GLU A 149 -56.67 -5.28 3.96
N VAL A 150 -56.82 -5.10 2.64
CA VAL A 150 -55.80 -4.43 1.81
C VAL A 150 -55.63 -2.97 2.24
N ALA A 151 -56.71 -2.25 2.52
CA ALA A 151 -56.62 -0.88 3.03
C ALA A 151 -55.90 -0.79 4.39
N ALA A 152 -56.13 -1.76 5.28
CA ALA A 152 -55.44 -1.85 6.57
C ALA A 152 -53.94 -2.15 6.41
N GLN A 153 -53.57 -3.09 5.53
CA GLN A 153 -52.17 -3.40 5.21
C GLN A 153 -51.45 -2.17 4.63
N MET A 154 -52.11 -1.46 3.71
CA MET A 154 -51.55 -0.24 3.09
C MET A 154 -51.41 0.92 4.08
N SER A 155 -52.33 1.03 5.04
CA SER A 155 -52.24 2.01 6.14
C SER A 155 -51.08 1.70 7.08
N HIS A 156 -50.81 0.42 7.36
CA HIS A 156 -49.68 -0.01 8.18
C HIS A 156 -48.34 0.32 7.51
N ILE A 157 -48.19 -0.05 6.24
CA ILE A 157 -46.97 0.21 5.45
C ILE A 157 -46.72 1.71 5.31
N SER A 158 -47.76 2.50 5.01
CA SER A 158 -47.64 3.96 4.91
C SER A 158 -47.23 4.60 6.23
N ARG A 159 -47.67 4.07 7.37
CA ARG A 159 -47.30 4.57 8.69
C ARG A 159 -45.86 4.22 9.05
N GLU A 160 -45.41 3.02 8.71
CA GLU A 160 -44.03 2.58 8.91
C GLU A 160 -43.06 3.43 8.07
N LEU A 161 -43.38 3.68 6.79
CA LEU A 161 -42.59 4.58 5.94
C LEU A 161 -42.58 6.02 6.48
N ALA A 162 -43.73 6.57 6.90
CA ALA A 162 -43.80 7.91 7.47
C ALA A 162 -43.02 8.04 8.78
N GLU A 163 -42.93 6.98 9.57
CA GLU A 163 -42.15 6.96 10.80
C GLU A 163 -40.64 6.86 10.55
N VAL A 164 -40.22 6.06 9.57
CA VAL A 164 -38.80 5.92 9.21
C VAL A 164 -38.29 7.16 8.46
N TYR A 165 -39.06 7.65 7.49
CA TYR A 165 -38.73 8.78 6.61
C TYR A 165 -39.45 10.07 7.01
N SER A 166 -39.79 10.23 8.29
CA SER A 166 -40.32 11.50 8.78
C SER A 166 -39.37 12.65 8.43
N ASP A 167 -39.91 13.78 7.99
CA ASP A 167 -39.13 14.97 7.63
C ASP A 167 -38.14 15.36 8.73
N GLU A 168 -38.55 15.20 9.99
CA GLU A 168 -37.72 15.42 11.18
C GLU A 168 -36.48 14.50 11.21
N ARG A 169 -36.62 13.20 10.94
CA ARG A 169 -35.48 12.27 10.89
C ARG A 169 -34.55 12.59 9.72
N VAL A 170 -35.11 12.94 8.56
CA VAL A 170 -34.34 13.30 7.37
C VAL A 170 -33.56 14.59 7.61
N ASN A 171 -34.19 15.60 8.20
CA ASN A 171 -33.53 16.87 8.53
C ASN A 171 -32.42 16.69 9.57
N ARG A 172 -32.61 15.83 10.58
CA ARG A 172 -31.55 15.48 11.54
C ARG A 172 -30.39 14.72 10.89
N ALA A 173 -30.66 13.80 9.97
CA ALA A 173 -29.60 13.12 9.23
C ALA A 173 -28.81 14.12 8.37
N ARG A 174 -29.50 15.07 7.75
CA ARG A 174 -28.86 16.14 6.95
C ARG A 174 -27.97 17.04 7.80
N SER A 175 -28.46 17.50 8.95
CA SER A 175 -27.68 18.36 9.85
C SER A 175 -26.46 17.63 10.42
N PHE A 176 -26.58 16.34 10.73
CA PHE A 176 -25.45 15.51 11.12
C PHE A 176 -24.38 15.44 10.03
N LEU A 177 -24.78 15.22 8.77
CA LEU A 177 -23.85 15.17 7.64
C LEU A 177 -23.17 16.51 7.37
N GLU A 178 -23.89 17.62 7.54
CA GLU A 178 -23.33 18.97 7.44
C GLU A 178 -22.31 19.23 8.54
N GLN A 179 -22.63 18.86 9.78
CA GLN A 179 -21.69 18.95 10.90
C GLN A 179 -20.44 18.10 10.67
N ARG A 180 -20.59 16.86 10.17
CA ARG A 180 -19.46 15.99 9.86
C ARG A 180 -18.57 16.56 8.75
N GLN A 181 -19.14 17.22 7.74
CA GLN A 181 -18.35 17.90 6.71
C GLN A 181 -17.52 19.03 7.31
N TYR A 182 -18.12 19.86 8.16
CA TYR A 182 -17.41 20.92 8.86
C TYR A 182 -16.28 20.38 9.76
N GLU A 183 -16.54 19.31 10.51
CA GLU A 183 -15.52 18.65 11.34
C GLU A 183 -14.34 18.11 10.51
N VAL A 184 -14.61 17.53 9.34
CA VAL A 184 -13.56 17.04 8.43
C VAL A 184 -12.73 18.19 7.88
N GLU A 185 -13.35 19.31 7.51
CA GLU A 185 -12.64 20.50 7.04
C GLU A 185 -11.72 21.07 8.13
N GLN A 186 -12.22 21.21 9.36
CA GLN A 186 -11.40 21.62 10.49
C GLN A 186 -10.22 20.66 10.74
N PHE A 187 -10.46 19.35 10.65
CA PHE A 187 -9.42 18.35 10.81
C PHE A 187 -8.33 18.48 9.73
N ASN A 188 -8.71 18.67 8.47
CA ASN A 188 -7.76 18.90 7.38
C ASN A 188 -6.91 20.15 7.60
N ASN A 189 -7.53 21.25 8.04
CA ASN A 189 -6.80 22.48 8.36
C ASN A 189 -5.74 22.26 9.46
N ARG A 190 -6.08 21.51 10.51
CA ARG A 190 -5.12 21.16 11.59
C ARG A 190 -4.00 20.27 11.08
N LEU A 191 -4.32 19.33 10.18
CA LEU A 191 -3.36 18.41 9.59
C LEU A 191 -2.36 19.16 8.70
N ASP A 192 -2.82 20.12 7.91
CA ASP A 192 -1.95 20.95 7.07
C ASP A 192 -1.05 21.86 7.90
N HIS A 193 -1.56 22.43 9.00
CA HIS A 193 -0.73 23.14 9.97
C HIS A 193 0.34 22.23 10.61
N ALA A 194 -0.02 21.01 11.00
CA ALA A 194 0.94 20.06 11.56
C ALA A 194 2.05 19.69 10.56
N LYS A 195 1.70 19.57 9.27
CA LYS A 195 2.68 19.33 8.19
C LYS A 195 3.62 20.51 8.01
N SER A 196 3.12 21.76 8.03
CA SER A 196 3.98 22.94 7.87
C SER A 196 4.99 23.04 9.01
N VAL A 197 4.54 22.88 10.26
CA VAL A 197 5.42 22.87 11.45
C VAL A 197 6.46 21.75 11.36
N SER A 198 6.06 20.56 10.89
CA SER A 198 7.00 19.44 10.71
C SER A 198 8.07 19.74 9.65
N ALA A 199 7.71 20.46 8.59
CA ALA A 199 8.66 20.89 7.56
C ALA A 199 9.62 21.95 8.10
N GLU A 200 9.13 22.90 8.91
CA GLU A 200 9.96 23.91 9.58
C GLU A 200 10.97 23.26 10.54
N PHE A 201 10.54 22.30 11.38
CA PHE A 201 11.45 21.57 12.26
C PHE A 201 12.53 20.81 11.50
N ARG A 202 12.20 20.22 10.35
CA ARG A 202 13.19 19.57 9.49
C ARG A 202 14.23 20.57 8.99
N HIS A 203 13.78 21.75 8.57
CA HIS A 203 14.68 22.80 8.13
C HIS A 203 15.60 23.27 9.27
N TRP A 204 15.07 23.49 10.48
CA TRP A 204 15.88 23.86 11.64
C TRP A 204 16.89 22.79 12.02
N LEU A 205 16.51 21.51 11.97
CA LEU A 205 17.45 20.42 12.21
C LEU A 205 18.63 20.47 11.25
N THR A 206 18.37 20.62 9.95
CA THR A 206 19.44 20.72 8.94
C THR A 206 20.32 21.94 9.19
N ASN A 207 19.76 23.08 9.58
CA ASN A 207 20.56 24.27 9.88
C ASN A 207 21.45 24.06 11.11
N ILE A 208 20.93 23.45 12.18
CA ILE A 208 21.69 23.15 13.39
C ILE A 208 22.82 22.17 13.09
N GLU A 209 22.57 21.11 12.31
CA GLU A 209 23.59 20.15 11.89
C GLU A 209 24.74 20.83 11.10
N LEU A 210 24.40 21.80 10.23
CA LEU A 210 25.40 22.58 9.51
C LEU A 210 26.21 23.49 10.45
N GLU A 211 25.55 24.18 11.38
CA GLU A 211 26.21 25.04 12.37
C GLU A 211 27.14 24.23 13.30
N GLU A 212 26.70 23.04 13.73
CA GLU A 212 27.51 22.13 14.55
C GLU A 212 28.75 21.64 13.78
N ALA A 213 28.59 21.28 12.50
CA ALA A 213 29.70 20.89 11.64
C ALA A 213 30.74 22.01 11.47
N VAL A 214 30.28 23.26 11.31
CA VAL A 214 31.16 24.44 11.25
C VAL A 214 31.88 24.66 12.57
N ALA A 215 31.17 24.59 13.70
CA ALA A 215 31.75 24.74 15.03
C ALA A 215 32.82 23.66 15.32
N ALA A 216 32.55 22.40 14.94
CA ALA A 216 33.50 21.30 15.05
C ALA A 216 34.77 21.56 14.23
N ALA A 217 34.62 22.02 12.98
CA ALA A 217 35.76 22.37 12.14
C ALA A 217 36.59 23.53 12.71
N GLN A 218 35.94 24.56 13.28
CA GLN A 218 36.63 25.66 13.95
C GLN A 218 37.40 25.20 15.19
N LEU A 219 36.82 24.32 16.00
CA LEU A 219 37.47 23.75 17.18
C LEU A 219 38.72 22.94 16.78
N ASP A 220 38.62 22.12 15.75
CA ASP A 220 39.73 21.30 15.26
C ASP A 220 40.86 22.17 14.68
N ARG A 221 40.51 23.25 13.97
CA ARG A 221 41.49 24.24 13.53
C ARG A 221 42.20 24.91 14.71
N LEU A 222 41.45 25.38 15.72
CA LEU A 222 42.04 26.01 16.91
C LEU A 222 42.96 25.04 17.68
N ARG A 223 42.58 23.76 17.77
CA ARG A 223 43.42 22.71 18.35
C ARG A 223 44.70 22.48 17.55
N ALA A 224 44.64 22.55 16.22
CA ALA A 224 45.81 22.44 15.36
C ALA A 224 46.75 23.63 15.56
N GLU A 225 46.22 24.86 15.55
CA GLU A 225 46.98 26.10 15.80
C GLU A 225 47.65 26.08 17.19
N MET A 226 46.92 25.65 18.24
CA MET A 226 47.51 25.48 19.58
C MET A 226 48.65 24.44 19.62
N ARG A 227 48.51 23.34 18.87
CA ARG A 227 49.54 22.29 18.79
C ARG A 227 50.80 22.76 18.08
N GLU A 228 50.67 23.68 17.14
CA GLU A 228 51.80 24.30 16.45
C GLU A 228 52.60 25.24 17.38
N VAL A 229 51.91 25.98 18.27
CA VAL A 229 52.54 26.95 19.18
C VAL A 229 53.08 26.31 20.47
N LEU A 230 52.50 25.19 20.93
CA LEU A 230 52.91 24.50 22.16
C LEU A 230 54.42 24.14 22.25
N PRO A 231 55.07 23.65 21.18
CA PRO A 231 56.52 23.37 21.16
C PRO A 231 57.38 24.61 21.42
N GLU A 232 57.00 25.78 20.87
CA GLU A 232 57.75 27.04 21.08
C GLU A 232 57.68 27.53 22.53
N LEU A 233 56.65 27.13 23.27
CA LEU A 233 56.49 27.42 24.69
C LEU A 233 57.22 26.40 25.60
N GLY A 234 57.95 25.43 25.04
CA GLY A 234 58.66 24.38 25.80
C GLY A 234 57.73 23.34 26.44
N LEU A 235 56.47 23.26 25.99
CA LEU A 235 55.43 22.37 26.51
C LEU A 235 55.11 21.29 25.48
N GLU A 236 56.04 20.36 25.26
CA GLU A 236 55.78 19.18 24.42
C GLU A 236 55.03 18.11 25.23
N THR A 237 53.71 18.08 25.15
CA THR A 237 52.92 16.93 25.62
C THR A 237 52.87 15.86 24.54
N PHE A 238 53.64 14.77 24.72
CA PHE A 238 53.43 13.51 24.01
C PHE A 238 52.16 12.86 24.55
N VAL A 239 51.14 12.74 23.70
CA VAL A 239 50.01 11.85 23.99
C VAL A 239 50.49 10.43 23.72
N ALA A 240 50.96 9.76 24.78
CA ALA A 240 51.18 8.32 24.75
C ALA A 240 49.85 7.62 24.44
N THR A 241 49.89 6.58 23.62
CA THR A 241 48.74 5.79 23.12
C THR A 241 47.97 5.02 24.20
N ASP A 242 48.24 5.30 25.47
CA ASP A 242 47.54 4.78 26.61
C ASP A 242 47.08 6.00 27.42
N ASN A 243 45.79 6.11 27.70
CA ASN A 243 45.04 7.32 28.06
C ASN A 243 45.41 7.92 29.46
N THR A 244 46.69 7.96 29.78
CA THR A 244 47.26 8.35 31.07
C THR A 244 48.12 9.59 30.87
N VAL A 245 47.65 10.72 31.38
CA VAL A 245 48.39 11.99 31.36
C VAL A 245 49.47 11.96 32.45
N THR A 246 50.69 11.58 32.08
CA THR A 246 51.87 11.72 32.98
C THR A 246 52.53 13.08 32.80
N LYS A 247 52.66 13.84 33.90
CA LYS A 247 53.48 15.06 33.98
C LYS A 247 54.97 14.70 33.78
N MET A 248 55.68 15.41 32.90
CA MET A 248 57.14 15.28 32.79
C MET A 248 57.89 16.37 33.57
N VAL A 249 59.05 15.92 34.06
CA VAL A 249 60.08 16.65 34.80
C VAL A 249 60.79 17.63 33.85
N PRO A 250 61.17 18.84 34.30
CA PRO A 250 61.74 19.86 33.42
C PRO A 250 63.07 19.41 32.79
N LYS A 251 63.21 19.67 31.49
CA LYS A 251 64.46 19.52 30.75
C LYS A 251 65.40 20.64 31.20
N ALA A 252 66.49 20.26 31.88
CA ALA A 252 67.59 21.15 32.14
C ALA A 252 68.21 21.60 30.80
N ALA A 253 68.48 22.90 30.70
CA ALA A 253 69.08 23.53 29.55
C ALA A 253 70.50 23.01 29.30
N GLU A 254 70.78 22.64 28.05
CA GLU A 254 72.08 22.74 27.36
C GLU A 254 71.81 23.12 25.89
#